data_AF-A0AAE0ZUQ8-F1
#
_entry.id   AF-A0AAE0ZUQ8-F1
#
_cell.length_a   1.000
_cell.length_b   1.000
_cell.length_c   1.000
_cell.angle_alpha   90.00
_cell.angle_beta   90.00
_cell.angle_gamma   90.00
#
_symmetry.space_group_name_H-M   'P 1'
#
loop_
_entity.id
_entity.type
_entity.pdbx_description
1 polymer ?
#
loop_
_entity_poly.entity_id
_entity_poly.type
_entity_poly.pdbx_seq_one_letter_code
_entity_poly.pdbx_strand_id
1 'polypeptide(L)'
;MTKRIVREFDPISNTTQVVYRELDDGGLAEKLNDIMNRNILNWASIVIVIACLVVMVTKLRASVRFRSSAGANHSAETHTGTSDVHLNYAQAISSEQDREKQTSESETSGQTSKTKTFKGKKLPSSEKEKQGMISSKEAQVVRAVVLVAAVFVTCQTPLMAYTLARRFESQFDNKEEEDGKFMKWSKYVFLFGLITNIASFFTLLNASVNILIHYNFNSRYRETIKTLWKCHSLM
;
A
#
# COMPACT_ATOMS: atom_id res chain seq x y z
N MET A 1 -0.15 -34.70 7.09
CA MET A 1 -0.55 -35.82 7.96
C MET A 1 -0.42 -37.14 7.23
N THR A 2 0.57 -37.96 7.60
CA THR A 2 0.65 -39.33 7.07
C THR A 2 -0.25 -40.23 7.91
N LYS A 3 -1.50 -40.40 7.45
CA LYS A 3 -2.43 -41.32 8.10
C LYS A 3 -2.08 -42.73 7.67
N ARG A 4 -1.80 -43.60 8.64
CA ARG A 4 -1.62 -45.03 8.37
C ARG A 4 -2.88 -45.76 8.80
N ILE A 5 -3.38 -46.60 7.91
CA ILE A 5 -4.45 -47.52 8.22
C ILE A 5 -3.83 -48.67 9.01
N VAL A 6 -4.25 -48.84 10.27
CA VAL A 6 -3.80 -49.93 11.13
C VAL A 6 -5.02 -50.78 11.49
N ARG A 7 -4.88 -52.10 11.38
CA ARG A 7 -5.89 -53.03 11.86
C ARG A 7 -5.64 -53.26 13.34
N GLU A 8 -6.59 -52.88 14.19
CA GLU A 8 -6.53 -53.05 15.63
C GLU A 8 -7.61 -54.04 16.05
N PHE A 9 -7.21 -55.01 16.88
CA PHE A 9 -8.12 -56.03 17.38
C PHE A 9 -8.72 -55.55 18.69
N ASP A 10 -10.04 -55.44 18.76
CA ASP A 10 -10.76 -55.11 19.99
C ASP A 10 -11.14 -56.40 20.73
N PRO A 11 -10.56 -56.68 21.91
CA PRO A 11 -10.80 -57.91 22.65
C PRO A 11 -12.21 -57.99 23.25
N ILE A 12 -12.91 -56.86 23.43
CA ILE A 12 -14.23 -56.84 24.07
C ILE A 12 -15.31 -57.23 23.06
N SER A 13 -15.23 -56.67 21.85
CA SER A 13 -16.17 -56.97 20.78
C SER A 13 -15.76 -58.18 19.92
N ASN A 14 -14.52 -58.69 20.11
CA ASN A 14 -13.91 -59.73 19.27
C ASN A 14 -14.00 -59.39 17.76
N THR A 15 -13.85 -58.10 17.43
CA THR A 15 -13.86 -57.62 16.06
C THR A 15 -12.55 -56.92 15.73
N THR A 16 -12.05 -57.14 14.51
CA THR A 16 -10.91 -56.40 13.98
C THR A 16 -11.45 -55.12 13.34
N GLN A 17 -11.09 -53.97 13.91
CA GLN A 17 -11.48 -52.68 13.38
C GLN A 17 -10.32 -52.04 12.64
N VAL A 18 -10.66 -51.30 11.58
CA VAL A 18 -9.71 -50.52 10.80
C VAL A 18 -9.70 -49.12 11.40
N VAL A 19 -8.65 -48.82 12.16
CA VAL A 19 -8.47 -47.52 12.82
C VAL A 19 -7.39 -46.72 12.11
N TYR A 20 -7.63 -45.42 12.00
CA TYR A 20 -6.61 -44.47 11.55
C TYR A 20 -5.76 -44.12 12.76
N ARG A 21 -4.51 -44.61 12.81
CA ARG A 21 -3.53 -44.08 13.75
C ARG A 21 -2.77 -42.95 13.08
N GLU A 22 -2.80 -41.79 13.71
CA GLU A 22 -1.86 -40.74 13.44
C GLU A 22 -0.50 -41.16 14.02
N LEU A 23 0.47 -41.40 13.14
CA LEU A 23 1.85 -41.59 13.55
C LEU A 23 2.40 -40.24 13.99
N ASP A 24 2.82 -40.15 15.24
CA ASP A 24 3.28 -38.92 15.92
C ASP A 24 4.66 -38.44 15.43
N ASP A 25 5.20 -39.05 14.37
CA ASP A 25 6.56 -38.83 13.89
C ASP A 25 6.72 -37.53 13.06
N GLY A 26 5.63 -36.77 12.80
CA GLY A 26 5.66 -35.64 11.87
C GLY A 26 5.01 -34.33 12.35
N GLY A 27 4.36 -34.32 13.51
CA GLY A 27 3.60 -33.15 13.97
C GLY A 27 4.45 -31.88 14.13
N LEU A 28 5.73 -32.05 14.46
CA LEU A 28 6.67 -30.93 14.59
C LEU A 28 7.00 -30.30 13.23
N ALA A 29 7.21 -31.10 12.18
CA ALA A 29 7.56 -30.61 10.85
C ALA A 29 6.40 -29.87 10.20
N GLU A 30 5.16 -30.37 10.36
CA GLU A 30 3.95 -29.70 9.86
C GLU A 30 3.67 -28.40 10.65
N LYS A 31 3.82 -28.43 11.98
CA LYS A 31 3.73 -27.21 12.81
C LYS A 31 4.79 -26.18 12.42
N LEU A 32 6.04 -26.61 12.21
CA LEU A 32 7.13 -25.74 11.74
C LEU A 32 6.83 -25.16 10.36
N ASN A 33 6.34 -25.98 9.42
CA ASN A 33 6.00 -25.54 8.07
C ASN A 33 4.89 -24.49 8.10
N ASP A 34 3.82 -24.70 8.87
CA ASP A 34 2.74 -23.71 9.01
C ASP A 34 3.22 -22.44 9.72
N ILE A 35 4.08 -22.59 10.74
CA ILE A 35 4.70 -21.48 11.46
C ILE A 35 5.59 -20.65 10.54
N MET A 36 6.41 -21.29 9.73
CA MET A 36 7.33 -20.63 8.82
C MET A 36 6.57 -20.01 7.67
N ASN A 37 5.79 -20.80 6.93
CA ASN A 37 5.19 -20.34 5.69
C ASN A 37 4.14 -19.24 5.92
N ARG A 38 3.34 -19.33 6.98
CA ARG A 38 2.26 -18.37 7.21
C ARG A 38 2.70 -17.10 7.91
N ASN A 39 3.74 -17.18 8.75
CA ASN A 39 4.21 -16.04 9.53
C ASN A 39 5.43 -15.39 8.89
N ILE A 40 6.46 -16.15 8.52
CA ILE A 40 7.70 -15.57 7.93
C ILE A 40 7.38 -14.88 6.62
N LEU A 41 6.55 -15.48 5.76
CA LEU A 41 6.17 -14.87 4.49
C LEU A 41 5.45 -13.52 4.69
N ASN A 42 4.59 -13.44 5.69
CA ASN A 42 3.84 -12.22 6.00
C ASN A 42 4.76 -11.13 6.59
N TRP A 43 5.62 -11.48 7.54
CA TRP A 43 6.62 -10.58 8.11
C TRP A 43 7.62 -10.10 7.05
N ALA A 44 8.11 -11.00 6.20
CA ALA A 44 9.03 -10.67 5.11
C ALA A 44 8.39 -9.67 4.13
N SER A 45 7.14 -9.92 3.72
CA SER A 45 6.39 -9.01 2.85
C SER A 45 6.29 -7.59 3.43
N ILE A 46 5.97 -7.48 4.73
CA ILE A 46 5.86 -6.18 5.40
C ILE A 46 7.21 -5.46 5.48
N VAL A 47 8.28 -6.18 5.85
CA VAL A 47 9.63 -5.61 5.90
C VAL A 47 10.03 -5.08 4.52
N ILE A 48 9.74 -5.83 3.46
CA ILE A 48 10.00 -5.42 2.07
C ILE A 48 9.20 -4.16 1.71
N VAL A 49 7.91 -4.09 2.06
CA VAL A 49 7.06 -2.91 1.79
C VAL A 49 7.57 -1.69 2.55
N ILE A 50 7.94 -1.84 3.83
CA ILE A 50 8.49 -0.76 4.65
C ILE A 50 9.82 -0.28 4.05
N ALA A 51 10.73 -1.20 3.70
CA ALA A 51 11.99 -0.86 3.08
C ALA A 51 11.78 -0.11 1.74
N CYS A 52 10.85 -0.60 0.91
CA CYS A 52 10.47 0.06 -0.34
C CYS A 52 9.93 1.48 -0.11
N LEU A 53 9.07 1.67 0.91
CA LEU A 53 8.54 2.98 1.29
C LEU A 53 9.66 3.93 1.72
N VAL A 54 10.59 3.47 2.56
CA VAL A 54 11.74 4.27 3.02
C VAL A 54 12.62 4.67 1.83
N VAL A 55 12.93 3.74 0.92
CA VAL A 55 13.71 4.03 -0.29
C VAL A 55 12.99 5.02 -1.20
N MET A 56 11.67 4.86 -1.39
CA MET A 56 10.87 5.78 -2.20
C MET A 56 10.87 7.19 -1.60
N VAL A 57 10.62 7.32 -0.29
CA VAL A 57 10.61 8.61 0.41
C VAL A 57 11.98 9.29 0.40
N THR A 58 13.06 8.55 0.61
CA THR A 58 14.42 9.10 0.57
C THR A 58 14.80 9.60 -0.81
N LYS A 59 14.50 8.86 -1.88
CA LYS A 59 14.74 9.30 -3.26
C LYS A 59 13.92 10.53 -3.63
N LEU A 60 12.67 10.62 -3.16
CA LEU A 60 11.85 11.82 -3.36
C LEU A 60 12.44 13.04 -2.67
N ARG A 61 12.86 12.90 -1.41
CA ARG A 61 13.50 13.99 -0.67
C ARG A 61 14.79 14.46 -1.34
N ALA A 62 15.61 13.53 -1.84
CA ALA A 62 16.82 13.86 -2.58
C ALA A 62 16.50 14.63 -3.88
N SER A 63 15.50 14.16 -4.65
CA SER A 63 15.04 14.84 -5.87
C SER A 63 14.51 16.25 -5.59
N VAL A 64 13.74 16.43 -4.52
CA VAL A 64 13.21 17.75 -4.12
C VAL A 64 14.34 18.69 -3.71
N ARG A 65 15.32 18.23 -2.91
CA ARG A 65 16.47 19.05 -2.49
C ARG A 65 17.36 19.49 -3.65
N PHE A 66 17.58 18.63 -4.63
CA PHE A 66 18.38 18.99 -5.81
C PHE A 66 17.72 20.14 -6.58
N ARG A 67 16.39 20.11 -6.69
CA ARG A 67 15.60 21.15 -7.36
C ARG A 67 15.57 22.45 -6.57
N SER A 68 15.40 22.39 -5.25
CA SER A 68 15.38 23.61 -4.42
C SER A 68 16.73 24.33 -4.46
N SER A 69 17.83 23.58 -4.59
CA SER A 69 19.18 24.14 -4.66
C SER A 69 19.48 24.76 -6.03
N ALA A 70 18.95 24.20 -7.13
CA ALA A 70 19.13 24.74 -8.47
C ALA A 70 18.39 26.08 -8.69
N GLY A 71 17.23 26.27 -8.04
CA GLY A 71 16.44 27.51 -8.16
C GLY A 71 17.00 28.71 -7.39
N ALA A 72 17.71 28.48 -6.28
CA ALA A 72 18.20 29.55 -5.41
C ALA A 72 19.29 30.43 -6.07
N ASN A 73 20.06 29.87 -7.00
CA ASN A 73 21.18 30.58 -7.63
C ASN A 73 20.75 31.55 -8.74
N HIS A 74 19.49 31.47 -9.22
CA HIS A 74 19.03 32.32 -10.32
C HIS A 74 18.45 33.68 -9.87
N SER A 75 18.18 33.83 -8.56
CA SER A 75 17.63 35.06 -7.97
C SER A 75 18.69 35.97 -7.34
N ALA A 76 19.95 35.52 -7.23
CA ALA A 76 21.01 36.31 -6.60
C ALA A 76 21.62 37.40 -7.52
N GLU A 77 21.27 37.43 -8.82
CA GLU A 77 21.95 38.29 -9.79
C GLU A 77 21.07 39.39 -10.43
N THR A 78 19.82 39.58 -9.97
CA THR A 78 19.00 40.71 -10.42
C THR A 78 18.55 41.58 -9.24
N HIS A 79 19.21 42.74 -9.13
CA HIS A 79 18.87 43.93 -8.35
C HIS A 79 19.32 44.04 -6.89
N THR A 80 20.44 44.74 -6.72
CA THR A 80 20.60 45.80 -5.70
C THR A 80 19.36 46.71 -5.68
N GLY A 81 18.62 46.73 -4.57
CA GLY A 81 17.48 47.62 -4.40
C GLY A 81 16.50 47.21 -3.29
N THR A 82 16.93 47.42 -2.04
CA THR A 82 16.16 47.95 -0.90
C THR A 82 14.77 47.36 -0.55
N SER A 83 14.73 46.78 0.66
CA SER A 83 13.65 46.72 1.65
C SER A 83 12.46 45.76 1.52
N ASP A 84 12.44 44.84 2.49
CA ASP A 84 11.31 44.44 3.34
C ASP A 84 10.07 43.80 2.70
N VAL A 85 10.05 42.45 2.60
CA VAL A 85 8.83 41.67 2.88
C VAL A 85 9.16 40.30 3.49
N HIS A 86 8.92 40.23 4.80
CA HIS A 86 8.38 39.14 5.61
C HIS A 86 8.15 37.75 4.97
N LEU A 87 8.92 36.79 5.49
CA LEU A 87 8.52 35.47 6.00
C LEU A 87 7.19 34.88 5.46
N ASN A 88 7.24 34.11 4.37
CA ASN A 88 6.09 33.32 3.92
C ASN A 88 6.53 31.96 3.31
N TYR A 89 6.74 30.96 4.17
CA TYR A 89 6.99 29.57 3.74
C TYR A 89 6.07 28.54 4.42
N ALA A 90 5.11 28.98 5.25
CA ALA A 90 4.21 28.07 5.97
C ALA A 90 2.82 27.93 5.31
N GLN A 91 2.53 28.63 4.21
CA GLN A 91 1.17 28.73 3.65
C GLN A 91 1.06 28.28 2.18
N ALA A 92 1.74 27.19 1.81
CA ALA A 92 1.62 26.58 0.47
C ALA A 92 0.91 25.20 0.49
N ILE A 93 0.13 24.89 1.54
CA ILE A 93 -0.58 23.60 1.67
C ILE A 93 -2.12 23.76 1.64
N SER A 94 -2.66 24.99 1.59
CA SER A 94 -4.11 25.23 1.73
C SER A 94 -4.79 25.99 0.58
N SER A 95 -4.15 26.16 -0.58
CA SER A 95 -4.76 26.88 -1.72
C SER A 95 -4.51 26.18 -3.05
N GLU A 96 -5.19 25.05 -3.26
CA GLU A 96 -5.23 24.38 -4.57
C GLU A 96 -6.65 23.86 -4.87
N GLN A 97 -7.67 24.70 -4.65
CA GLN A 97 -9.07 24.39 -4.94
C GLN A 97 -9.79 25.41 -5.84
N ASP A 98 -9.10 26.32 -6.53
CA ASP A 98 -9.74 27.19 -7.53
C ASP A 98 -8.78 27.57 -8.66
N ARG A 99 -8.53 26.64 -9.59
CA ARG A 99 -8.02 27.00 -10.93
C ARG A 99 -8.39 25.98 -12.00
N GLU A 100 -9.69 25.75 -12.20
CA GLU A 100 -10.21 25.28 -13.48
C GLU A 100 -10.73 26.48 -14.28
N LYS A 101 -9.91 27.01 -15.20
CA LYS A 101 -10.43 27.67 -16.40
C LYS A 101 -9.40 27.65 -17.53
N GLN A 102 -9.86 27.17 -18.67
CA GLN A 102 -9.26 27.16 -20.01
C GLN A 102 -8.06 26.22 -20.21
N THR A 103 -8.32 25.07 -20.85
CA THR A 103 -8.03 24.91 -22.29
C THR A 103 -8.85 23.73 -22.82
N SER A 104 -9.84 24.04 -23.67
CA SER A 104 -10.58 23.06 -24.46
C SER A 104 -9.85 22.78 -25.78
N GLU A 105 -9.89 21.51 -26.17
CA GLU A 105 -10.04 20.98 -27.54
C GLU A 105 -8.97 21.28 -28.60
N SER A 106 -8.29 20.20 -29.03
CA SER A 106 -8.43 19.76 -30.42
C SER A 106 -8.12 18.26 -30.55
N GLU A 107 -9.08 17.51 -31.06
CA GLU A 107 -8.98 16.12 -31.46
C GLU A 107 -8.28 15.98 -32.83
N THR A 108 -7.62 14.84 -33.07
CA THR A 108 -7.92 13.90 -34.19
C THR A 108 -6.67 13.23 -34.80
N SER A 109 -6.86 11.93 -34.99
CA SER A 109 -6.13 10.89 -35.74
C SER A 109 -5.52 11.27 -37.10
N GLY A 110 -4.44 10.57 -37.47
CA GLY A 110 -4.35 9.94 -38.80
C GLY A 110 -3.60 10.63 -39.93
N GLN A 111 -2.43 10.06 -40.25
CA GLN A 111 -1.90 9.77 -41.60
C GLN A 111 -1.20 10.86 -42.48
N THR A 112 0.05 10.51 -42.84
CA THR A 112 0.80 10.79 -44.09
C THR A 112 1.19 12.22 -44.50
N SER A 113 2.51 12.48 -44.59
CA SER A 113 3.22 12.65 -45.88
C SER A 113 4.70 13.03 -45.73
N LYS A 114 5.51 12.48 -46.64
CA LYS A 114 6.89 12.88 -46.98
C LYS A 114 6.94 14.38 -47.33
N THR A 115 8.08 15.06 -47.11
CA THR A 115 8.87 15.80 -48.14
C THR A 115 9.91 16.76 -47.53
N LYS A 116 11.18 16.48 -47.88
CA LYS A 116 12.35 17.35 -48.16
C LYS A 116 12.85 18.39 -47.14
N THR A 117 14.07 18.12 -46.68
CA THR A 117 15.30 18.93 -46.84
C THR A 117 15.15 20.46 -46.91
N PHE A 118 15.59 21.13 -45.84
CA PHE A 118 16.19 22.45 -45.94
C PHE A 118 17.47 22.49 -45.09
N LYS A 119 18.58 22.82 -45.75
CA LYS A 119 19.94 22.91 -45.19
C LYS A 119 20.29 24.39 -45.16
N GLY A 120 20.42 24.98 -43.97
CA GLY A 120 20.79 26.38 -43.77
C GLY A 120 21.55 26.55 -42.45
N LYS A 121 22.70 27.23 -42.53
CA LYS A 121 23.88 27.23 -41.63
C LYS A 121 23.84 28.40 -40.61
N LYS A 122 24.60 28.24 -39.50
CA LYS A 122 25.06 29.24 -38.45
C LYS A 122 24.08 29.44 -37.28
N LEU A 123 24.44 29.52 -35.99
CA LEU A 123 25.69 29.63 -35.20
C LEU A 123 25.35 29.14 -33.75
N PRO A 124 26.28 28.66 -32.91
CA PRO A 124 25.95 28.07 -31.61
C PRO A 124 25.86 29.15 -30.53
N SER A 125 24.65 29.51 -30.11
CA SER A 125 24.45 30.40 -28.97
C SER A 125 23.41 29.81 -28.02
N SER A 126 23.94 29.24 -26.93
CA SER A 126 23.21 29.03 -25.67
C SER A 126 21.90 28.25 -25.82
N GLU A 127 22.00 26.93 -26.07
CA GLU A 127 20.97 25.99 -25.63
C GLU A 127 20.82 26.15 -24.11
N LYS A 128 19.89 27.03 -23.69
CA LYS A 128 19.38 27.05 -22.34
C LYS A 128 18.66 25.72 -22.15
N GLU A 129 19.42 24.78 -21.63
CA GLU A 129 18.99 23.48 -21.15
C GLU A 129 17.71 23.72 -20.33
N LYS A 130 16.55 23.40 -20.90
CA LYS A 130 15.26 23.47 -20.21
C LYS A 130 15.29 22.40 -19.12
N GLN A 131 15.93 22.71 -18.00
CA GLN A 131 15.98 21.84 -16.83
C GLN A 131 14.55 21.52 -16.42
N GLY A 132 14.21 20.25 -16.59
CA GLY A 132 12.87 19.71 -16.45
C GLY A 132 12.29 20.00 -15.07
N MET A 133 11.36 20.96 -15.04
CA MET A 133 10.25 20.91 -14.10
C MET A 133 9.66 19.51 -14.22
N ILE A 134 9.85 18.69 -13.17
CA ILE A 134 9.09 17.46 -13.03
C ILE A 134 7.65 17.93 -13.10
N SER A 135 6.94 17.35 -14.06
CA SER A 135 5.53 17.64 -14.25
C SER A 135 4.86 17.47 -12.90
N SER A 136 4.14 18.49 -12.42
CA SER A 136 3.45 18.44 -11.11
C SER A 136 2.61 17.17 -10.96
N LYS A 137 2.21 16.56 -12.09
CA LYS A 137 1.59 15.24 -12.23
C LYS A 137 2.42 14.10 -11.62
N GLU A 138 3.71 14.01 -11.89
CA GLU A 138 4.56 12.93 -11.35
C GLU A 138 4.70 13.05 -9.83
N ALA A 139 4.86 14.28 -9.31
CA ALA A 139 4.88 14.50 -7.87
C ALA A 139 3.54 14.10 -7.21
N GLN A 140 2.42 14.36 -7.89
CA GLN A 140 1.09 13.92 -7.46
C GLN A 140 1.03 12.39 -7.38
N VAL A 141 1.44 11.68 -8.42
CA VAL A 141 1.43 10.21 -8.46
C VAL A 141 2.24 9.64 -7.32
N VAL A 142 3.43 10.18 -7.05
CA VAL A 142 4.25 9.62 -5.98
C VAL A 142 3.65 9.89 -4.60
N ARG A 143 3.07 11.07 -4.35
CA ARG A 143 2.33 11.35 -3.11
C ARG A 143 1.20 10.33 -2.90
N ALA A 144 0.48 9.98 -3.96
CA ALA A 144 -0.57 8.97 -3.92
C ALA A 144 -0.01 7.61 -3.47
N VAL A 145 1.06 7.13 -4.12
CA VAL A 145 1.65 5.82 -3.85
C VAL A 145 2.18 5.72 -2.42
N VAL A 146 2.85 6.77 -1.93
CA VAL A 146 3.35 6.83 -0.55
C VAL A 146 2.20 6.79 0.44
N LEU A 147 1.08 7.47 0.16
CA LEU A 147 -0.09 7.48 1.02
C LEU A 147 -0.77 6.11 1.06
N VAL A 148 -0.95 5.43 -0.09
CA VAL A 148 -1.47 4.05 -0.17
C VAL A 148 -0.60 3.12 0.68
N ALA A 149 0.73 3.18 0.50
CA ALA A 149 1.65 2.29 1.18
C ALA A 149 1.65 2.53 2.70
N ALA A 150 1.61 3.80 3.14
CA ALA A 150 1.51 4.15 4.55
C ALA A 150 0.22 3.61 5.18
N VAL A 151 -0.92 3.81 4.51
CA VAL A 151 -2.23 3.34 4.98
C VAL A 151 -2.24 1.82 5.07
N PHE A 152 -1.75 1.12 4.04
CA PHE A 152 -1.64 -0.33 4.03
C PHE A 152 -0.83 -0.85 5.24
N VAL A 153 0.36 -0.28 5.48
CA VAL A 153 1.21 -0.68 6.62
C VAL A 153 0.48 -0.44 7.95
N THR A 154 -0.12 0.74 8.14
CA THR A 154 -0.82 1.05 9.39
C THR A 154 -2.04 0.17 9.63
N CYS A 155 -2.76 -0.20 8.58
CA CYS A 155 -3.95 -1.04 8.69
C CYS A 155 -3.60 -2.51 8.95
N GLN A 156 -2.48 -3.01 8.41
CA GLN A 156 -2.04 -4.39 8.63
C GLN A 156 -1.24 -4.62 9.90
N THR A 157 -0.63 -3.58 10.47
CA THR A 157 0.18 -3.69 11.69
C THR A 157 -0.60 -4.28 12.88
N PRO A 158 -1.85 -3.87 13.19
CA PRO A 158 -2.61 -4.45 14.30
C PRO A 158 -2.82 -5.96 14.18
N LEU A 159 -3.11 -6.44 12.96
CA LEU A 159 -3.30 -7.87 12.70
C LEU A 159 -2.01 -8.66 12.95
N MET A 160 -0.86 -8.08 12.62
CA MET A 160 0.45 -8.72 12.84
C MET A 160 0.92 -8.67 14.28
N ALA A 161 0.70 -7.55 14.96
CA ALA A 161 0.95 -7.45 16.38
C ALA A 161 0.13 -8.51 17.15
N TYR A 162 -1.11 -8.73 16.71
CA TYR A 162 -1.98 -9.78 17.22
C TYR A 162 -1.42 -11.20 16.98
N THR A 163 -1.02 -11.55 15.75
CA THR A 163 -0.47 -12.90 15.48
C THR A 163 0.83 -13.15 16.25
N LEU A 164 1.61 -12.09 16.50
CA LEU A 164 2.81 -12.14 17.32
C LEU A 164 2.47 -12.35 18.81
N ALA A 165 1.49 -11.62 19.36
CA ALA A 165 1.05 -11.78 20.74
C ALA A 165 0.55 -13.21 21.02
N ARG A 166 -0.24 -13.78 20.11
CA ARG A 166 -0.69 -15.18 20.20
C ARG A 166 0.46 -16.19 20.17
N ARG A 167 1.59 -15.86 19.52
CA ARG A 167 2.78 -16.72 19.51
C ARG A 167 3.53 -16.70 20.83
N PHE A 168 3.63 -15.55 21.48
CA PHE A 168 4.31 -15.44 22.77
C PHE A 168 3.54 -16.12 23.89
N GLU A 169 2.21 -16.17 23.78
CA GLU A 169 1.35 -16.70 24.82
C GLU A 169 0.50 -17.84 24.25
N SER A 170 1.11 -19.03 24.16
CA SER A 170 0.44 -20.25 23.67
C SER A 170 -0.79 -20.64 24.49
N GLN A 171 -0.92 -20.14 25.73
CA GLN A 171 -2.10 -20.32 26.58
C GLN A 171 -3.39 -19.72 26.01
N PHE A 172 -3.32 -18.88 24.97
CA PHE A 172 -4.50 -18.33 24.31
C PHE A 172 -5.21 -19.34 23.39
N ASP A 173 -4.51 -20.39 22.94
CA ASP A 173 -5.02 -21.33 21.93
C ASP A 173 -5.37 -22.71 22.51
N ASN A 174 -5.13 -22.92 23.81
CA ASN A 174 -5.43 -24.16 24.48
C ASN A 174 -6.95 -24.28 24.68
N LYS A 175 -7.64 -24.76 23.65
CA LYS A 175 -8.79 -25.63 23.83
C LYS A 175 -8.25 -26.93 24.40
N GLU A 176 -8.05 -26.96 25.71
CA GLU A 176 -7.83 -28.22 26.40
C GLU A 176 -9.17 -28.96 26.33
N GLU A 177 -9.25 -29.91 25.40
CA GLU A 177 -10.36 -30.84 25.27
C GLU A 177 -10.23 -31.88 26.38
N GLU A 178 -10.49 -31.45 27.61
CA GLU A 178 -10.54 -32.34 28.77
C GLU A 178 -11.99 -32.88 28.87
N ASP A 179 -12.16 -34.16 28.51
CA ASP A 179 -13.30 -35.02 28.89
C ASP A 179 -14.72 -34.57 28.53
N GLY A 180 -14.92 -33.85 27.42
CA GLY A 180 -16.27 -33.56 26.90
C GLY A 180 -17.15 -32.70 27.81
N LYS A 181 -16.57 -32.11 28.87
CA LYS A 181 -17.26 -31.19 29.78
C LYS A 181 -16.97 -29.74 29.40
N PHE A 182 -18.05 -29.06 29.00
CA PHE A 182 -18.19 -27.61 28.77
C PHE A 182 -16.88 -26.80 28.68
N MET A 183 -16.52 -26.46 27.44
CA MET A 183 -15.52 -25.45 27.07
C MET A 183 -15.51 -24.27 28.05
N LYS A 184 -14.45 -24.18 28.85
CA LYS A 184 -14.18 -23.02 29.68
C LYS A 184 -13.75 -21.89 28.77
N TRP A 185 -14.56 -20.86 28.64
CA TRP A 185 -14.24 -19.68 27.83
C TRP A 185 -12.96 -19.03 28.36
N SER A 186 -11.93 -18.96 27.50
CA SER A 186 -10.67 -18.30 27.86
C SER A 186 -10.96 -16.83 28.16
N LYS A 187 -10.35 -16.30 29.24
CA LYS A 187 -10.58 -14.91 29.71
C LYS A 187 -10.33 -13.85 28.62
N TYR A 188 -9.60 -14.22 27.58
CA TYR A 188 -9.19 -13.35 26.50
C TYR A 188 -10.09 -13.38 25.26
N VAL A 189 -11.18 -14.16 25.25
CA VAL A 189 -12.10 -14.21 24.09
C VAL A 189 -12.67 -12.84 23.76
N PHE A 190 -12.97 -12.00 24.77
CA PHE A 190 -13.45 -10.64 24.53
C PHE A 190 -12.37 -9.73 23.91
N LEU A 191 -11.15 -9.76 24.45
CA LEU A 191 -10.02 -9.00 23.91
C LEU A 191 -9.70 -9.45 22.48
N PHE A 192 -9.79 -10.75 22.21
CA PHE A 192 -9.63 -11.34 20.89
C PHE A 192 -10.71 -10.84 19.92
N GLY A 193 -11.98 -10.86 20.33
CA GLY A 193 -13.07 -10.31 19.55
C GLY A 193 -12.86 -8.82 19.24
N LEU A 194 -12.45 -8.03 20.24
CA LEU A 194 -12.21 -6.59 20.07
C LEU A 194 -11.09 -6.32 19.06
N ILE A 195 -9.92 -6.96 19.21
CA ILE A 195 -8.78 -6.78 18.29
C ILE A 195 -9.14 -7.22 16.88
N THR A 196 -9.86 -8.34 16.73
CA THR A 196 -10.29 -8.83 15.41
C THR A 196 -11.27 -7.86 14.74
N ASN A 197 -12.20 -7.28 15.50
CA ASN A 197 -13.10 -6.24 14.98
C ASN A 197 -12.34 -4.98 14.57
N ILE A 198 -11.37 -4.54 15.38
CA ILE A 198 -10.51 -3.40 15.04
C ILE A 198 -9.72 -3.68 13.76
N ALA A 199 -9.06 -4.83 13.65
CA ALA A 199 -8.31 -5.22 12.46
C ALA A 199 -9.21 -5.29 11.20
N SER A 200 -10.43 -5.81 11.35
CA SER A 200 -11.42 -5.87 10.26
C SER A 200 -11.84 -4.46 9.85
N PHE A 201 -12.05 -3.56 10.81
CA PHE A 201 -12.36 -2.16 10.55
C PHE A 201 -11.23 -1.45 9.80
N PHE A 202 -9.97 -1.65 10.19
CA PHE A 202 -8.81 -1.12 9.47
C PHE A 202 -8.68 -1.71 8.06
N THR A 203 -9.02 -2.98 7.87
CA THR A 203 -9.05 -3.61 6.54
C THR A 203 -10.11 -2.96 5.64
N LEU A 204 -11.29 -2.69 6.19
CA LEU A 204 -12.36 -1.98 5.49
C LEU A 204 -11.93 -0.54 5.14
N LEU A 205 -11.32 0.17 6.10
CA LEU A 205 -10.78 1.50 5.88
C LEU A 205 -9.71 1.51 4.78
N ASN A 206 -8.83 0.51 4.72
CA ASN A 206 -7.83 0.42 3.66
C ASN A 206 -8.47 0.35 2.26
N ALA A 207 -9.56 -0.41 2.12
CA ALA A 207 -10.32 -0.46 0.87
C ALA A 207 -10.98 0.91 0.56
N SER A 208 -11.60 1.55 1.55
CA SER A 208 -12.22 2.87 1.40
C SER A 208 -11.21 3.95 1.01
N VAL A 209 -10.04 3.97 1.65
CA VAL A 209 -8.99 4.95 1.38
C VAL A 209 -8.39 4.74 -0.01
N ASN A 210 -8.21 3.50 -0.47
CA ASN A 210 -7.77 3.25 -1.85
C ASN A 210 -8.72 3.88 -2.88
N ILE A 211 -10.04 3.78 -2.66
CA ILE A 211 -11.03 4.44 -3.53
C ILE A 211 -10.86 5.97 -3.50
N LEU A 212 -10.68 6.56 -2.31
CA LEU A 212 -10.45 8.00 -2.16
C LEU A 212 -9.15 8.48 -2.83
N ILE A 213 -8.10 7.68 -2.76
CA ILE A 213 -6.82 8.00 -3.43
C ILE A 213 -7.02 7.96 -4.94
N HIS A 214 -7.67 6.93 -5.48
CA HIS A 214 -7.96 6.88 -6.92
C HIS A 214 -8.82 8.07 -7.36
N TYR A 215 -9.80 8.47 -6.55
CA TYR A 215 -10.63 9.64 -6.82
C TYR A 215 -9.82 10.96 -6.84
N ASN A 216 -8.93 11.18 -5.88
CA ASN A 216 -8.15 12.42 -5.79
C ASN A 216 -7.02 12.51 -6.82
N PHE A 217 -6.38 11.39 -7.17
CA PHE A 217 -5.18 11.40 -8.00
C PHE A 217 -5.40 11.03 -9.47
N ASN A 218 -6.51 10.36 -9.82
CA ASN A 218 -6.79 9.97 -11.21
C ASN A 218 -7.94 10.80 -11.79
N SER A 219 -7.61 11.74 -12.69
CA SER A 219 -8.62 12.59 -13.35
C SER A 219 -9.61 11.79 -14.19
N ARG A 220 -9.14 10.75 -14.89
CA ARG A 220 -10.01 9.86 -15.67
C ARG A 220 -11.02 9.15 -14.79
N TYR A 221 -10.62 8.72 -13.60
CA TYR A 221 -11.52 8.07 -12.64
C TYR A 221 -12.65 9.01 -12.18
N ARG A 222 -12.33 10.30 -11.98
CA ARG A 222 -13.35 11.32 -11.67
C ARG A 222 -14.33 11.54 -12.82
N GLU A 223 -13.84 11.57 -14.06
CA GLU A 223 -14.69 11.68 -15.25
C GLU A 223 -15.67 10.50 -15.34
N THR A 224 -15.18 9.27 -15.13
CA THR A 224 -16.03 8.06 -15.11
C THR A 224 -17.07 8.07 -13.99
N ILE A 225 -16.73 8.55 -12.79
CA ILE A 225 -17.72 8.67 -11.71
C ILE A 225 -18.76 9.74 -12.05
N LYS A 226 -18.34 10.89 -12.62
CA LYS A 226 -19.26 11.95 -13.05
C LYS A 226 -20.23 11.44 -14.13
N THR A 227 -19.77 10.62 -15.09
CA THR A 227 -20.65 10.03 -16.11
C THR A 227 -21.63 9.01 -15.52
N LEU A 228 -21.18 8.15 -14.61
CA LEU A 228 -22.05 7.22 -13.89
C LEU A 228 -23.12 7.94 -13.06
N TRP A 229 -22.75 9.00 -12.33
CA TRP A 229 -23.69 9.80 -11.54
C TRP A 229 -24.74 10.51 -12.41
N LYS A 230 -24.33 11.05 -13.56
CA LYS A 230 -25.26 11.64 -14.54
C LYS A 230 -26.24 10.60 -15.08
N CYS A 231 -25.77 9.38 -15.36
CA CYS A 231 -26.63 8.30 -15.84
C CYS A 231 -27.64 7.84 -14.77
N HIS A 232 -27.21 7.75 -13.50
CA HIS A 232 -28.10 7.38 -12.39
C HIS A 232 -29.15 8.46 -12.10
N SER A 233 -28.83 9.74 -12.29
CA SER A 233 -29.80 10.84 -12.09
C SER A 233 -30.88 10.92 -13.18
N LEU A 234 -30.72 10.19 -14.29
CA LEU A 234 -31.66 10.18 -15.42
C LEU A 234 -32.60 8.96 -15.41
N MET A 235 -32.36 7.98 -14.53
CA MET A 235 -33.28 6.87 -14.24
C MET A 235 -34.18 7.22 -13.07
#